data_AF-A0A925RIK1-F1
#
_entry.id   AF-A0A925RIK1-F1
#
_cell.length_a   1.000
_cell.length_b   1.000
_cell.length_c   1.000
_cell.angle_alpha   90.00
_cell.angle_beta   90.00
_cell.angle_gamma   90.00
#
_symmetry.space_group_name_H-M   'P 1'
#
loop_
_entity.id
_entity.type
_entity.pdbx_description
1 polymer ?
#
loop_
_entity_poly.entity_id
_entity_poly.type
_entity_poly.pdbx_seq_one_letter_code
_entity_poly.pdbx_strand_id
1 'polypeptide(L)'
;MSLIEHLQTVRDFRTQPDYPLSVVLLLVVMGTMSGCTGYRPLADFVARHQAELLTLLALPQQRLPSLSTRRRVMVRVDFKSFTAAFNAWAQVTFAPAPEEQLAMDGKSIKASVSDYDQPYQAFVSVVSAFSVTQGVVVGLETMRNQQTSDMQTVAVLLERLQLKGVCFSLDALHTQKNSGANHPEWE
;
A
#
# COMPACT_ATOMS: atom_id res chain seq x y z
N MET A 1 -0.65 16.81 -6.78
CA MET A 1 0.11 16.72 -5.52
C MET A 1 1.18 15.66 -5.69
N SER A 2 2.36 15.90 -5.15
CA SER A 2 3.46 14.92 -5.11
C SER A 2 3.21 13.89 -4.01
N LEU A 3 3.92 12.75 -4.09
CA LEU A 3 3.83 11.69 -3.06
C LEU A 3 4.16 12.23 -1.66
N ILE A 4 5.19 13.08 -1.53
CA ILE A 4 5.62 13.58 -0.22
C ILE A 4 4.54 14.43 0.46
N GLU A 5 3.75 15.20 -0.31
CA GLU A 5 2.62 15.98 0.20
C GLU A 5 1.52 15.07 0.76
N HIS A 6 1.18 13.98 0.07
CA HIS A 6 0.23 13.01 0.61
C HIS A 6 0.77 12.34 1.89
N LEU A 7 2.06 12.01 1.94
CA LEU A 7 2.68 11.41 3.12
C LEU A 7 2.73 12.35 4.34
N GLN A 8 2.62 13.67 4.14
CA GLN A 8 2.51 14.63 5.26
C GLN A 8 1.19 14.52 6.01
N THR A 9 0.16 13.89 5.42
CA THR A 9 -1.14 13.67 6.09
C THR A 9 -1.08 12.57 7.15
N VAL A 10 -0.01 11.76 7.15
CA VAL A 10 0.21 10.71 8.15
C VAL A 10 0.61 11.35 9.49
N ARG A 11 -0.18 11.10 10.53
CA ARG A 11 0.07 11.64 11.87
C ARG A 11 1.44 11.20 12.40
N ASP A 12 2.25 12.17 12.80
CA ASP A 12 3.51 11.90 13.50
C ASP A 12 3.25 11.53 14.97
N PHE A 13 3.75 10.37 15.37
CA PHE A 13 3.64 9.84 16.73
C PHE A 13 4.88 10.15 17.59
N ARG A 14 5.90 10.79 17.01
CA ARG A 14 7.18 11.10 17.67
C ARG A 14 7.10 12.46 18.34
N THR A 15 7.73 12.61 19.50
CA THR A 15 7.65 13.85 20.30
C THR A 15 8.56 14.96 19.78
N GLN A 16 9.81 14.62 19.41
CA GLN A 16 10.82 15.58 18.91
C GLN A 16 11.66 14.89 17.83
N PRO A 17 11.12 14.73 16.61
CA PRO A 17 11.85 14.06 15.56
C PRO A 17 12.88 14.98 14.91
N ASP A 18 14.09 14.45 14.65
CA ASP A 18 15.08 15.16 13.84
C ASP A 18 14.56 15.38 12.41
N TYR A 19 13.91 14.37 11.83
CA TYR A 19 13.47 14.39 10.43
C TYR A 19 11.94 14.36 10.34
N PRO A 20 11.32 15.09 9.39
CA PRO A 20 9.89 14.95 9.10
C PRO A 20 9.49 13.50 8.85
N LEU A 21 8.30 13.08 9.31
CA LEU A 21 7.86 11.70 9.14
C LEU A 21 7.73 11.33 7.66
N SER A 22 7.18 12.24 6.86
CA SER A 22 7.01 12.08 5.42
C SER A 22 8.32 11.77 4.70
N VAL A 23 9.44 12.37 5.11
CA VAL A 23 10.77 12.10 4.56
C VAL A 23 11.20 10.67 4.85
N VAL A 24 11.01 10.20 6.09
CA VAL A 24 11.37 8.82 6.46
C VAL A 24 10.53 7.81 5.67
N LEU A 25 9.22 8.06 5.55
CA LEU A 25 8.31 7.22 4.78
C LEU A 25 8.63 7.23 3.28
N LEU A 26 8.93 8.40 2.72
CA LEU A 26 9.32 8.54 1.31
C LEU A 26 10.58 7.71 0.99
N LEU A 27 11.60 7.76 1.84
CA LEU A 27 12.81 6.95 1.67
C LEU A 27 12.49 5.45 1.65
N VAL A 28 11.57 4.99 2.49
CA VAL A 28 11.11 3.60 2.50
C VAL A 28 10.43 3.27 1.18
N VAL A 29 9.48 4.10 0.72
CA VAL A 29 8.77 3.89 -0.55
C VAL A 29 9.74 3.84 -1.73
N MET A 30 10.65 4.82 -1.85
CA MET A 30 11.63 4.86 -2.95
C MET A 30 12.54 3.62 -2.94
N GLY A 31 13.01 3.20 -1.77
CA GLY A 31 13.80 1.98 -1.67
C GLY A 31 13.01 0.73 -2.06
N THR A 32 11.76 0.62 -1.60
CA THR A 32 10.89 -0.51 -1.96
C THR A 32 10.59 -0.56 -3.46
N MET A 33 10.27 0.59 -4.08
CA MET A 33 10.07 0.68 -5.53
C MET A 33 11.35 0.37 -6.33
N SER A 34 12.52 0.63 -5.73
CA SER A 34 13.82 0.27 -6.30
C SER A 34 14.22 -1.20 -6.03
N GLY A 35 13.27 -2.05 -5.58
CA GLY A 35 13.50 -3.46 -5.33
C GLY A 35 14.26 -3.78 -4.02
N CYS A 36 14.43 -2.82 -3.12
CA CYS A 36 15.13 -3.05 -1.86
C CYS A 36 14.23 -3.78 -0.85
N THR A 37 14.33 -5.11 -0.82
CA THR A 37 13.57 -5.95 0.13
C THR A 37 14.29 -6.05 1.48
N GLY A 38 13.95 -5.17 2.41
CA GLY A 38 14.41 -5.20 3.80
C GLY A 38 15.30 -4.03 4.21
N TYR A 39 15.63 -3.94 5.51
CA TYR A 39 16.28 -2.76 6.09
C TYR A 39 17.74 -2.54 5.66
N ARG A 40 18.49 -3.62 5.40
CA ARG A 40 19.89 -3.51 4.95
C ARG A 40 19.98 -2.99 3.51
N PRO A 41 19.32 -3.60 2.50
CA PRO A 41 19.28 -3.04 1.15
C PRO A 41 18.75 -1.60 1.12
N LEU A 42 17.73 -1.29 1.92
CA LEU A 42 17.21 0.08 2.05
C LEU A 42 18.26 1.06 2.61
N ALA A 43 19.10 0.61 3.54
CA ALA A 43 20.20 1.45 4.04
C ALA A 43 21.26 1.68 2.99
N ASP A 44 21.62 0.66 2.23
CA ASP A 44 22.58 0.77 1.12
C ASP A 44 22.04 1.68 0.01
N PHE A 45 20.74 1.61 -0.30
CA PHE A 45 20.07 2.55 -1.22
C PHE A 45 20.19 4.00 -0.75
N VAL A 46 19.80 4.29 0.48
CA VAL A 46 19.84 5.66 1.01
C VAL A 46 21.26 6.21 1.12
N ALA A 47 22.24 5.37 1.46
CA ALA A 47 23.64 5.78 1.50
C ALA A 47 24.19 6.09 0.10
N ARG A 48 23.88 5.25 -0.89
CA ARG A 48 24.31 5.46 -2.30
C ARG A 48 23.76 6.75 -2.89
N HIS A 49 22.51 7.09 -2.59
CA HIS A 49 21.83 8.27 -3.15
C HIS A 49 21.83 9.48 -2.20
N GLN A 50 22.67 9.49 -1.17
CA GLN A 50 22.57 10.50 -0.10
C GLN A 50 22.69 11.94 -0.62
N ALA A 51 23.68 12.23 -1.47
CA ALA A 51 23.91 13.59 -1.97
C ALA A 51 22.73 14.12 -2.80
N GLU A 52 22.20 13.29 -3.69
CA GLU A 52 21.04 13.62 -4.53
C GLU A 52 19.79 13.81 -3.67
N LEU A 53 19.52 12.90 -2.73
CA LEU A 53 18.36 12.96 -1.85
C LEU A 53 18.39 14.18 -0.93
N LEU A 54 19.55 14.57 -0.41
CA LEU A 54 19.69 15.78 0.41
C LEU A 54 19.37 17.04 -0.41
N THR A 55 19.81 17.08 -1.66
CA THR A 55 19.56 18.18 -2.58
C THR A 55 18.08 18.25 -2.96
N LEU A 56 17.49 17.12 -3.36
CA LEU A 56 16.08 17.03 -3.79
C LEU A 56 15.09 17.35 -2.67
N LEU A 57 15.38 16.89 -1.44
CA LEU A 57 14.48 17.06 -0.30
C LEU A 57 14.72 18.36 0.48
N ALA A 58 15.72 19.15 0.08
CA ALA A 58 16.10 20.42 0.71
C ALA A 58 16.14 20.34 2.25
N LEU A 59 16.71 19.24 2.78
CA LEU A 59 16.69 19.00 4.22
C LEU A 59 17.66 19.94 4.94
N PRO A 60 17.28 20.48 6.11
CA PRO A 60 18.17 21.35 6.89
C PRO A 60 19.38 20.58 7.45
N GLN A 61 19.27 19.26 7.61
CA GLN A 61 20.39 18.40 8.01
C GLN A 61 21.19 17.95 6.79
N GLN A 62 22.52 17.90 6.94
CA GLN A 62 23.43 17.32 5.93
C GLN A 62 23.49 15.79 5.96
N ARG A 63 22.54 15.12 6.62
CA ARG A 63 22.52 13.66 6.81
C ARG A 63 21.09 13.14 6.65
N LEU A 64 20.96 11.90 6.19
CA LEU A 64 19.68 11.22 6.07
C LEU A 64 19.39 10.34 7.30
N PRO A 65 18.11 9.98 7.54
CA PRO A 65 17.73 9.08 8.62
C PRO A 65 18.52 7.76 8.64
N SER A 66 19.10 7.43 9.79
CA SER A 66 19.80 6.16 10.00
C SER A 66 18.89 4.95 9.75
N LEU A 67 19.47 3.76 9.54
CA LEU A 67 18.72 2.50 9.48
C LEU A 67 17.87 2.33 10.74
N SER A 68 18.44 2.59 11.93
CA SER A 68 17.75 2.50 13.21
C SER A 68 16.56 3.46 13.31
N THR A 69 16.69 4.67 12.78
CA THR A 69 15.58 5.65 12.73
C THR A 69 14.45 5.14 11.84
N ARG A 70 14.75 4.70 10.61
CA ARG A 70 13.77 4.14 9.68
C ARG A 70 13.06 2.92 10.27
N ARG A 71 13.81 1.99 10.87
CA ARG A 71 13.24 0.80 11.53
C ARG A 71 12.29 1.17 12.66
N ARG A 72 12.69 2.08 13.56
CA ARG A 72 11.81 2.54 14.66
C ARG A 72 10.53 3.19 14.15
N VAL A 73 10.62 3.92 13.03
CA VAL A 73 9.44 4.50 12.38
C VAL A 73 8.53 3.40 11.83
N MET A 74 9.05 2.47 11.03
CA MET A 74 8.25 1.42 10.41
C MET A 74 7.58 0.46 11.41
N VAL A 75 8.17 0.28 12.60
CA VAL A 75 7.56 -0.54 13.66
C VAL A 75 6.36 0.14 14.33
N ARG A 76 6.30 1.48 14.32
CA ARG A 76 5.32 2.26 15.12
C ARG A 76 4.35 3.08 14.28
N VAL A 77 4.63 3.27 12.99
CA VAL A 77 3.77 4.02 12.08
C VAL A 77 2.39 3.38 12.04
N ASP A 78 1.35 4.20 12.05
CA ASP A 78 0.01 3.72 11.73
C ASP A 78 -0.04 3.32 10.25
N PHE A 79 0.05 2.01 10.00
CA PHE A 79 0.09 1.46 8.66
C PHE A 79 -1.21 1.74 7.89
N LYS A 80 -2.35 1.88 8.56
CA LYS A 80 -3.62 2.23 7.90
C LYS A 80 -3.55 3.63 7.32
N SER A 81 -3.15 4.62 8.14
CA SER A 81 -2.97 6.00 7.68
C SER A 81 -1.91 6.12 6.59
N PHE A 82 -0.78 5.42 6.72
CA PHE A 82 0.27 5.43 5.69
C PHE A 82 -0.23 4.84 4.37
N THR A 83 -0.92 3.69 4.40
CA THR A 83 -1.49 3.06 3.20
C THR A 83 -2.55 3.94 2.56
N ALA A 84 -3.43 4.57 3.35
CA ALA A 84 -4.43 5.50 2.85
C ALA A 84 -3.79 6.70 2.13
N ALA A 85 -2.75 7.30 2.72
CA ALA A 85 -2.02 8.41 2.11
C ALA A 85 -1.35 8.00 0.78
N PHE A 86 -0.69 6.83 0.76
CA PHE A 86 -0.06 6.31 -0.46
C PHE A 86 -1.10 6.02 -1.55
N ASN A 87 -2.21 5.36 -1.20
CA ASN A 87 -3.27 5.02 -2.15
C ASN A 87 -3.94 6.28 -2.71
N ALA A 88 -4.18 7.31 -1.89
CA ALA A 88 -4.73 8.58 -2.37
C ALA A 88 -3.81 9.25 -3.40
N TRP A 89 -2.50 9.24 -3.18
CA TRP A 89 -1.53 9.70 -4.18
C TRP A 89 -1.57 8.87 -5.46
N ALA A 90 -1.56 7.54 -5.32
CA ALA A 90 -1.55 6.62 -6.45
C ALA A 90 -2.81 6.78 -7.32
N GLN A 91 -3.99 6.93 -6.70
CA GLN A 91 -5.25 7.13 -7.41
C GLN A 91 -5.27 8.41 -8.25
N VAL A 92 -4.68 9.50 -7.76
CA VAL A 92 -4.60 10.76 -8.52
C VAL A 92 -3.56 10.68 -9.64
N THR A 93 -2.45 9.99 -9.38
CA THR A 93 -1.30 9.92 -10.31
C THR A 93 -1.55 8.90 -11.43
N PHE A 94 -2.21 7.80 -11.10
CA PHE A 94 -2.46 6.64 -11.95
C PHE A 94 -3.96 6.36 -12.03
N ALA A 95 -4.77 7.40 -12.18
CA ALA A 95 -6.20 7.25 -12.35
C ALA A 95 -6.47 6.35 -13.57
N PRO A 96 -7.29 5.29 -13.43
CA PRO A 96 -7.62 4.44 -14.55
C PRO A 96 -8.33 5.23 -15.65
N ALA A 97 -7.96 4.96 -16.91
CA ALA A 97 -8.70 5.49 -18.04
C ALA A 97 -10.07 4.79 -18.17
N PRO A 98 -11.06 5.43 -18.82
CA PRO A 98 -12.25 4.71 -19.26
C PRO A 98 -11.87 3.48 -20.10
N GLU A 99 -12.64 2.40 -19.96
CA GLU A 99 -12.45 1.09 -20.61
C GLU A 99 -11.22 0.30 -20.12
N GLU A 100 -10.53 0.78 -19.10
CA GLU A 100 -9.38 0.08 -18.55
C GLU A 100 -9.77 -1.24 -17.87
N GLN A 101 -8.95 -2.27 -18.10
CA GLN A 101 -9.12 -3.56 -17.46
C GLN A 101 -8.40 -3.58 -16.11
N LEU A 102 -9.15 -3.89 -15.06
CA LEU A 102 -8.68 -4.06 -13.69
C LEU A 102 -8.75 -5.53 -13.28
N ALA A 103 -7.60 -6.16 -13.12
CA ALA A 103 -7.49 -7.51 -12.58
C ALA A 103 -7.52 -7.47 -11.05
N MET A 104 -8.45 -8.20 -10.44
CA MET A 104 -8.51 -8.34 -8.99
C MET A 104 -7.99 -9.70 -8.56
N ASP A 105 -7.01 -9.71 -7.68
CA ASP A 105 -6.34 -10.94 -7.23
C ASP A 105 -5.93 -10.84 -5.75
N GLY A 106 -6.09 -11.97 -5.05
CA GLY A 106 -5.75 -12.16 -3.64
C GLY A 106 -4.38 -12.83 -3.47
N LYS A 107 -3.45 -12.17 -2.78
CA LYS A 107 -2.12 -12.72 -2.45
C LYS A 107 -1.92 -12.84 -0.95
N SER A 108 -1.55 -14.04 -0.49
CA SER A 108 -1.15 -14.25 0.90
C SER A 108 0.26 -13.71 1.16
N ILE A 109 0.40 -12.97 2.27
CA ILE A 109 1.71 -12.45 2.70
C ILE A 109 2.51 -13.61 3.29
N LYS A 110 3.71 -13.85 2.75
CA LYS A 110 4.62 -14.88 3.24
C LYS A 110 5.01 -14.62 4.71
N ALA A 111 5.05 -15.69 5.51
CA ALA A 111 5.38 -15.64 6.94
C ALA A 111 4.47 -14.73 7.78
N SER A 112 3.21 -14.56 7.38
CA SER A 112 2.18 -13.86 8.17
C SER A 112 1.37 -14.76 9.08
N VAL A 113 1.67 -16.07 9.10
CA VAL A 113 0.95 -17.07 9.89
C VAL A 113 1.15 -16.82 11.38
N SER A 114 0.06 -16.72 12.13
CA SER A 114 0.03 -16.90 13.59
C SER A 114 -0.62 -18.23 13.95
N ASP A 115 -0.37 -18.71 15.18
CA ASP A 115 -1.01 -19.91 15.72
C ASP A 115 -0.69 -21.17 14.89
N TYR A 116 0.59 -21.34 14.57
CA TYR A 116 1.09 -22.38 13.66
C TYR A 116 0.78 -23.81 14.12
N ASP A 117 0.50 -23.99 15.41
CA ASP A 117 0.16 -25.26 16.05
C ASP A 117 -1.35 -25.59 15.97
N GLN A 118 -2.18 -24.68 15.45
CA GLN A 118 -3.63 -24.86 15.31
C GLN A 118 -4.02 -25.35 13.91
N PRO A 119 -5.09 -26.15 13.75
CA PRO A 119 -5.61 -26.58 12.44
C PRO A 119 -6.08 -25.43 11.55
N TYR A 120 -6.61 -24.36 12.14
CA TYR A 120 -7.11 -23.18 11.43
C TYR A 120 -6.22 -21.97 11.69
N GLN A 121 -5.03 -22.01 11.08
CA GLN A 121 -4.01 -20.98 11.23
C GLN A 121 -4.51 -19.61 10.75
N ALA A 122 -4.21 -18.56 11.50
CA ALA A 122 -4.51 -17.21 11.07
C ALA A 122 -3.39 -16.72 10.14
N PHE A 123 -3.74 -16.06 9.03
CA PHE A 123 -2.78 -15.45 8.12
C PHE A 123 -3.32 -14.14 7.55
N VAL A 124 -2.41 -13.33 7.03
CA VAL A 124 -2.73 -12.07 6.36
C VAL A 124 -2.56 -12.25 4.86
N SER A 125 -3.55 -11.78 4.12
CA SER A 125 -3.53 -11.69 2.66
C SER A 125 -3.94 -10.28 2.24
N VAL A 126 -3.72 -9.96 0.98
CA VAL A 126 -4.10 -8.69 0.37
C VAL A 126 -4.84 -8.96 -0.93
N VAL A 127 -5.91 -8.22 -1.16
CA VAL A 127 -6.60 -8.17 -2.45
C VAL A 127 -6.18 -6.90 -3.14
N SER A 128 -5.66 -7.03 -4.36
CA SER A 128 -5.22 -5.90 -5.18
C SER A 128 -6.13 -5.72 -6.38
N ALA A 129 -6.39 -4.48 -6.77
CA ALA A 129 -6.92 -4.11 -8.07
C ALA A 129 -5.76 -3.61 -8.92
N PHE A 130 -5.39 -4.39 -9.93
CA PHE A 130 -4.26 -4.15 -10.81
C PHE A 130 -4.74 -3.67 -12.16
N SER A 131 -4.33 -2.47 -12.54
CA SER A 131 -4.49 -1.96 -13.89
C SER A 131 -3.58 -2.74 -14.84
N VAL A 132 -4.19 -3.46 -15.78
CA VAL A 132 -3.46 -4.28 -16.75
C VAL A 132 -2.71 -3.39 -17.75
N THR A 133 -3.33 -2.29 -18.19
CA THR A 133 -2.76 -1.41 -19.20
C THR A 133 -1.65 -0.53 -18.66
N GLN A 134 -1.82 0.06 -17.47
CA GLN A 134 -0.79 0.91 -16.86
C GLN A 134 0.26 0.09 -16.07
N GLY A 135 -0.05 -1.17 -15.73
CA GLY A 135 0.86 -2.05 -15.02
C GLY A 135 1.04 -1.69 -13.55
N VAL A 136 0.03 -1.08 -12.92
CA VAL A 136 0.09 -0.56 -11.55
C VAL A 136 -1.08 -1.05 -10.69
N VAL A 137 -0.86 -1.14 -9.38
CA VAL A 137 -1.93 -1.41 -8.42
C VAL A 137 -2.64 -0.10 -8.09
N VAL A 138 -3.93 -0.01 -8.43
CA VAL A 138 -4.77 1.19 -8.23
C VAL A 138 -5.58 1.13 -6.93
N GLY A 139 -5.67 -0.06 -6.33
CA GLY A 139 -6.29 -0.27 -5.03
C GLY A 139 -5.76 -1.52 -4.35
N LEU A 140 -5.70 -1.49 -3.02
CA LEU A 140 -5.24 -2.61 -2.20
C LEU A 140 -6.04 -2.64 -0.90
N GLU A 141 -6.55 -3.81 -0.52
CA GLU A 141 -7.20 -4.03 0.77
C GLU A 141 -6.59 -5.25 1.48
N THR A 142 -6.44 -5.14 2.80
CA THR A 142 -5.89 -6.23 3.62
C THR A 142 -7.00 -7.14 4.13
N MET A 143 -6.80 -8.45 4.03
CA MET A 143 -7.67 -9.48 4.58
C MET A 143 -6.96 -10.29 5.66
N ARG A 144 -7.67 -10.56 6.76
CA ARG A 144 -7.34 -11.62 7.71
C ARG A 144 -8.33 -12.76 7.54
N ASN A 145 -7.83 -13.96 7.24
CA ASN A 145 -8.66 -15.12 6.85
C ASN A 145 -9.71 -15.53 7.91
N GLN A 146 -9.45 -15.27 9.20
CA GLN A 146 -10.38 -15.58 10.28
C GLN A 146 -11.43 -14.48 10.53
N GLN A 147 -11.30 -13.31 9.89
CA GLN A 147 -12.16 -12.15 10.14
C GLN A 147 -13.06 -11.82 8.94
N THR A 148 -12.56 -12.04 7.73
CA THR A 148 -13.26 -11.74 6.49
C THR A 148 -12.89 -12.76 5.42
N SER A 149 -13.70 -12.82 4.37
CA SER A 149 -13.43 -13.60 3.17
C SER A 149 -12.86 -12.73 2.05
N ASP A 150 -12.24 -13.39 1.07
CA ASP A 150 -11.66 -12.72 -0.10
C ASP A 150 -12.75 -11.97 -0.88
N MET A 151 -13.90 -12.60 -1.05
CA MET A 151 -15.09 -12.04 -1.70
C MET A 151 -15.61 -10.76 -1.01
N GLN A 152 -15.71 -10.75 0.32
CA GLN A 152 -16.11 -9.54 1.05
C GLN A 152 -15.06 -8.43 0.92
N THR A 153 -13.78 -8.80 0.89
CA THR A 153 -12.67 -7.86 0.73
C THR A 153 -12.67 -7.22 -0.65
N VAL A 154 -12.94 -8.00 -1.71
CA VAL A 154 -13.18 -7.51 -3.07
C VAL A 154 -14.32 -6.50 -3.11
N ALA A 155 -15.46 -6.80 -2.49
CA ALA A 155 -16.62 -5.90 -2.46
C ALA A 155 -16.29 -4.56 -1.79
N VAL A 156 -15.60 -4.59 -0.64
CA VAL A 156 -15.12 -3.37 0.05
C VAL A 156 -14.14 -2.59 -0.83
N LEU A 157 -13.25 -3.28 -1.54
CA LEU A 157 -12.29 -2.62 -2.44
C LEU A 157 -13.00 -1.94 -3.62
N LEU A 158 -14.00 -2.57 -4.23
CA LEU A 158 -14.82 -1.98 -5.29
C LEU A 158 -15.57 -0.73 -4.81
N GLU A 159 -16.21 -0.83 -3.63
CA GLU A 159 -16.93 0.30 -3.02
C GLU A 159 -16.01 1.48 -2.70
N ARG A 160 -14.76 1.21 -2.30
CA ARG A 160 -13.76 2.26 -2.05
C ARG A 160 -13.25 2.90 -3.34
N LEU A 161 -13.08 2.11 -4.40
CA LEU A 161 -12.55 2.60 -5.67
C LEU A 161 -13.55 3.48 -6.43
N GLN A 162 -14.85 3.17 -6.37
CA GLN A 162 -15.93 3.95 -7.02
C GLN A 162 -15.66 4.26 -8.50
N LEU A 163 -14.95 3.36 -9.20
CA LEU A 163 -14.58 3.54 -10.60
C LEU A 163 -15.77 3.17 -11.49
N LYS A 164 -16.00 3.99 -12.52
CA LYS A 164 -17.04 3.78 -13.53
C LYS A 164 -16.41 3.57 -14.90
N GLY A 165 -17.11 2.82 -15.75
CA GLY A 165 -16.66 2.56 -17.12
C GLY A 165 -15.38 1.73 -17.24
N VAL A 166 -15.00 0.97 -16.20
CA VAL A 166 -13.85 0.05 -16.21
C VAL A 166 -14.32 -1.40 -16.26
N CYS A 167 -13.49 -2.29 -16.78
CA CYS A 167 -13.78 -3.73 -16.82
C CYS A 167 -13.04 -4.44 -15.68
N PHE A 168 -13.76 -5.04 -14.74
CA PHE A 168 -13.16 -5.86 -13.69
C PHE A 168 -13.04 -7.32 -14.14
N SER A 169 -11.86 -7.91 -14.01
CA SER A 169 -11.65 -9.35 -14.16
C SER A 169 -11.28 -9.95 -12.80
N LEU A 170 -12.01 -11.00 -12.41
CA LEU A 170 -11.81 -11.72 -11.16
C LEU A 170 -11.77 -13.23 -11.41
N ASP A 171 -11.22 -13.98 -10.47
CA ASP A 171 -11.22 -15.44 -10.52
C ASP A 171 -12.62 -16.04 -10.47
N ALA A 172 -12.75 -17.26 -10.99
CA ALA A 172 -14.02 -18.01 -11.03
C ALA A 172 -14.65 -18.22 -9.64
N LEU A 173 -13.87 -18.17 -8.55
CA LEU A 173 -14.39 -18.25 -7.18
C LEU A 173 -15.40 -17.12 -6.86
N HIS A 174 -15.36 -16.02 -7.61
CA HIS A 174 -16.25 -14.88 -7.45
C HIS A 174 -17.57 -14.99 -8.23
N THR A 175 -17.78 -16.04 -9.04
CA THR A 175 -19.04 -16.21 -9.79
C THR A 175 -20.15 -16.71 -8.87
N GLN A 176 -20.80 -15.79 -8.14
CA GLN A 176 -21.90 -16.09 -7.24
C GLN A 176 -23.24 -15.70 -7.86
N LYS A 177 -24.23 -16.59 -7.75
CA LYS A 177 -25.57 -16.38 -8.34
C LYS A 177 -26.46 -15.45 -7.51
N ASN A 178 -26.25 -15.40 -6.19
CA ASN A 178 -27.03 -14.61 -5.23
C ASN A 178 -26.09 -13.95 -4.21
N SER A 179 -25.39 -12.89 -4.60
CA SER A 179 -24.77 -11.99 -3.63
C SER A 179 -25.90 -11.19 -2.97
N GLY A 180 -26.30 -11.56 -1.75
CA GLY A 180 -27.48 -11.03 -1.06
C GLY A 180 -27.42 -9.56 -0.60
N ALA A 181 -26.76 -8.68 -1.34
CA ALA A 181 -26.79 -7.24 -1.12
C ALA A 181 -27.30 -6.56 -2.39
N ASN A 182 -28.34 -5.74 -2.25
CA ASN A 182 -28.80 -4.80 -3.28
C ASN A 182 -27.59 -4.09 -3.89
N HIS A 183 -27.20 -4.47 -5.11
CA HIS A 183 -26.17 -3.76 -5.84
C HIS A 183 -26.72 -2.37 -6.21
N PRO A 184 -25.98 -1.27 -5.97
CA PRO A 184 -26.23 -0.05 -6.71
C PRO A 184 -26.03 -0.36 -8.20
N GLU A 185 -26.89 0.18 -9.07
CA GLU A 185 -26.77 0.04 -10.50
C GLU A 185 -25.41 0.61 -10.94
N TRP A 186 -24.50 -0.27 -11.35
CA TRP A 186 -23.19 0.10 -11.89
C TRP A 186 -23.33 0.29 -13.40
N GLU A 187 -23.93 1.41 -13.80
CA GLU A 187 -23.79 2.00 -15.14
C GLU A 187 -22.53 2.86 -15.24
#